data_AF-W6K601-F1
#
_entry.id   AF-W6K601-F1
#
_cell.length_a   1.000
_cell.length_b   1.000
_cell.length_c   1.000
_cell.angle_alpha   90.00
_cell.angle_beta   90.00
_cell.angle_gamma   90.00
#
_symmetry.space_group_name_H-M   'P 1'
#
loop_
_entity.id
_entity.type
_entity.pdbx_description
1 polymer ?
#
loop_
_entity_poly.entity_id
_entity_poly.type
_entity_poly.pdbx_seq_one_letter_code
_entity_poly.pdbx_strand_id
1 'polypeptide(L)'
;MARKTTIRRRKGPDLDTVRDRLSSLLPPLMENAAISYQAFAALDPPEDAKGFSAHHAACKSALAHLDLLAKLARWASGKEEVPAAGTDESDETIRLLADAQAALAEFADGDDEEDDLS
;
A
#
# COMPACT_ATOMS: atom_id res chain seq x y z
N MET A 1 2.04 -0.07 56.93
CA MET A 1 2.86 0.68 55.96
C MET A 1 2.72 0.03 54.59
N ALA A 2 1.93 0.60 53.68
CA ALA A 2 1.69 0.03 52.35
C ALA A 2 2.56 0.74 51.30
N ARG A 3 3.41 -0.02 50.60
CA ARG A 3 4.33 0.49 49.58
C ARG A 3 3.55 0.72 48.29
N LYS A 4 3.40 1.99 47.90
CA LYS A 4 2.70 2.40 46.68
C LYS A 4 3.68 2.30 45.52
N THR A 5 3.62 1.21 44.76
CA THR A 5 4.48 1.00 43.59
C THR A 5 3.94 1.79 42.41
N THR A 6 4.58 2.91 42.08
CA THR A 6 4.24 3.73 40.92
C THR A 6 4.82 3.11 39.65
N ILE A 7 3.98 2.49 38.83
CA ILE A 7 4.37 2.00 37.50
C ILE A 7 4.51 3.21 36.57
N ARG A 8 5.75 3.57 36.20
CA ARG A 8 6.01 4.60 35.18
C ARG A 8 5.76 4.02 33.79
N ARG A 9 4.79 4.57 33.04
CA ARG A 9 4.63 4.27 31.61
C ARG A 9 5.84 4.83 30.85
N ARG A 10 6.57 4.00 30.11
CA ARG A 10 7.60 4.47 29.17
C ARG A 10 6.92 4.95 27.88
N LYS A 11 7.32 6.12 27.37
CA LYS A 11 6.92 6.58 26.03
C LYS A 11 7.65 5.70 25.01
N GLY A 12 6.90 5.14 24.07
CA GLY A 12 7.47 4.30 23.00
C GLY A 12 8.42 5.08 22.10
N PRO A 13 9.24 4.40 21.29
CA PRO A 13 10.10 5.04 20.31
C PRO A 13 9.27 5.85 19.31
N ASP A 14 9.84 6.97 18.85
CA ASP A 14 9.23 7.81 17.82
C ASP A 14 9.22 7.10 16.45
N LEU A 15 8.31 7.50 15.56
CA LEU A 15 8.14 6.88 14.24
C LEU A 15 9.40 6.97 13.38
N ASP A 16 10.16 8.06 13.48
CA ASP A 16 11.40 8.19 12.70
C ASP A 16 12.46 7.19 13.17
N THR A 17 12.55 6.95 14.49
CA THR A 17 13.43 5.91 15.04
C THR A 17 13.02 4.50 14.59
N VAL A 18 11.71 4.25 14.49
CA VAL A 18 11.19 2.97 13.95
C VAL A 18 11.52 2.85 12.46
N ARG A 19 11.40 3.95 11.71
CA ARG A 19 11.69 4.02 10.28
C ARG A 19 13.17 3.69 9.99
N ASP A 20 14.09 4.34 10.69
CA ASP A 20 15.54 4.12 10.55
C ASP A 20 15.94 2.68 10.89
N ARG A 21 15.29 2.11 11.90
CA ARG A 21 15.53 0.72 12.27
C ARG A 21 15.01 -0.24 11.19
N LEU A 22 13.86 0.05 10.60
CA LEU A 22 13.29 -0.79 9.55
C LEU A 22 14.08 -0.67 8.24
N SER A 23 14.56 0.52 7.88
CA SER A 23 15.36 0.71 6.66
C SER A 23 16.66 -0.10 6.66
N SER A 24 17.25 -0.31 7.84
CA SER A 24 18.44 -1.16 8.02
C SER A 24 18.11 -2.66 8.13
N LEU A 25 16.97 -3.03 8.71
CA LEU A 25 16.60 -4.43 8.93
C LEU A 25 15.95 -5.11 7.72
N LEU A 26 15.19 -4.37 6.90
CA LEU A 26 14.39 -4.96 5.83
C LEU A 26 15.17 -5.56 4.66
N PRO A 27 16.26 -4.95 4.15
CA PRO A 27 17.00 -5.51 3.02
C PRO A 27 17.43 -6.97 3.20
N PRO A 28 18.11 -7.37 4.30
CA PRO A 28 18.48 -8.77 4.50
C PRO A 28 17.27 -9.69 4.75
N LEU A 29 16.17 -9.18 5.31
CA LEU A 29 14.94 -9.97 5.49
C LEU A 29 14.25 -10.29 4.15
N MET A 30 14.24 -9.31 3.24
CA MET A 30 13.70 -9.49 1.89
C MET A 30 14.51 -10.52 1.10
N GLU A 31 15.84 -10.44 1.19
CA GLU A 31 16.74 -11.42 0.55
C GLU A 31 16.49 -12.84 1.09
N ASN A 32 16.45 -13.00 2.41
CA ASN A 32 16.17 -14.30 3.03
C ASN A 32 14.79 -14.85 2.66
N ALA A 33 13.77 -14.00 2.61
CA ALA A 33 12.42 -14.40 2.20
C ALA A 33 12.39 -14.83 0.71
N ALA A 34 13.13 -14.13 -0.16
CA ALA A 34 13.22 -14.47 -1.58
C ALA A 34 13.93 -15.81 -1.80
N ILE A 35 15.04 -16.05 -1.10
CA ILE A 35 15.76 -17.34 -1.13
C ILE A 35 14.86 -18.47 -0.63
N SER A 36 14.16 -18.26 0.48
CA SER A 36 13.26 -19.27 1.07
C SER A 36 12.11 -19.61 0.13
N TYR A 37 11.51 -18.60 -0.52
CA TYR A 37 10.49 -18.80 -1.54
C TYR A 37 11.04 -19.61 -2.72
N GLN A 38 12.18 -19.20 -3.29
CA GLN A 38 12.78 -19.90 -4.43
C GLN A 38 13.09 -21.36 -4.11
N ALA A 39 13.65 -21.63 -2.92
CA ALA A 39 13.95 -22.98 -2.46
C ALA A 39 12.68 -23.83 -2.32
N PHE A 40 11.61 -23.28 -1.74
CA PHE A 40 10.34 -23.99 -1.56
C PHE A 40 9.60 -24.20 -2.90
N ALA A 41 9.59 -23.20 -3.77
CA ALA A 41 8.94 -23.25 -5.07
C ALA A 41 9.63 -24.22 -6.05
N ALA A 42 10.94 -24.45 -5.88
CA ALA A 42 11.71 -25.41 -6.68
C ALA A 42 11.51 -26.88 -6.26
N LEU A 43 10.82 -27.14 -5.15
CA LEU A 43 10.45 -28.51 -4.76
C LEU A 43 9.42 -29.06 -5.73
N ASP A 44 9.53 -30.35 -6.06
CA ASP A 44 8.50 -31.04 -6.85
C ASP A 44 7.14 -30.94 -6.14
N PRO A 45 6.09 -30.40 -6.82
CA PRO A 45 4.76 -30.33 -6.23
C PRO A 45 4.21 -31.73 -5.94
N PRO A 46 3.47 -31.93 -4.83
CA PRO A 46 2.79 -33.19 -4.59
C PRO A 46 1.79 -33.52 -5.71
N GLU A 47 1.71 -34.80 -6.09
CA GLU A 47 0.81 -35.25 -7.17
C GLU A 47 -0.67 -35.25 -6.77
N ASP A 48 -0.96 -35.30 -5.46
CA ASP A 48 -2.33 -35.27 -4.97
C ASP A 48 -2.89 -33.84 -4.92
N ALA A 49 -4.17 -33.69 -5.24
CA ALA A 49 -4.81 -32.39 -5.34
C ALA A 49 -4.71 -31.55 -4.04
N LYS A 50 -4.73 -32.21 -2.86
CA LYS A 50 -4.63 -31.53 -1.57
C LYS A 50 -3.21 -31.01 -1.34
N GLY A 51 -2.20 -31.84 -1.62
CA GLY A 51 -0.79 -31.48 -1.53
C GLY A 51 -0.42 -30.37 -2.52
N PHE A 52 -0.86 -30.47 -3.78
CA PHE A 52 -0.69 -29.41 -4.77
C PHE A 52 -1.30 -28.08 -4.30
N SER A 53 -2.55 -28.12 -3.81
CA SER A 53 -3.24 -26.92 -3.32
C SER A 53 -2.52 -26.29 -2.12
N ALA A 54 -2.00 -27.11 -1.20
CA ALA A 54 -1.23 -26.65 -0.05
C ALA A 54 0.12 -26.05 -0.45
N HIS A 55 0.85 -26.69 -1.38
CA HIS A 55 2.10 -26.18 -1.93
C HIS A 55 1.90 -24.82 -2.60
N HIS A 56 0.89 -24.70 -3.47
CA HIS A 56 0.59 -23.45 -4.14
C HIS A 56 0.10 -22.36 -3.17
N ALA A 57 -0.67 -22.72 -2.13
CA ALA A 57 -1.07 -21.79 -1.07
C ALA A 57 0.13 -21.23 -0.30
N ALA A 58 1.11 -22.09 0.03
CA ALA A 58 2.35 -21.66 0.67
C ALA A 58 3.17 -20.73 -0.24
N CYS A 59 3.30 -21.04 -1.53
CA CYS A 59 3.95 -20.16 -2.51
C CYS A 59 3.28 -18.78 -2.58
N LYS A 60 1.94 -18.73 -2.64
CA LYS A 60 1.19 -17.47 -2.64
C LYS A 60 1.41 -16.68 -1.35
N SER A 61 1.43 -17.34 -0.20
CA SER A 61 1.69 -16.69 1.09
C SER A 61 3.11 -16.11 1.16
N ALA A 62 4.11 -16.80 0.64
CA ALA A 62 5.48 -16.31 0.58
C ALA A 62 5.62 -15.07 -0.30
N LEU A 63 4.97 -15.06 -1.47
CA LEU A 63 4.94 -13.88 -2.35
C LEU A 63 4.22 -12.69 -1.71
N ALA A 64 3.11 -12.92 -1.02
CA ALA A 64 2.40 -11.87 -0.27
C ALA A 64 3.27 -11.29 0.87
N HIS A 65 4.09 -12.13 1.52
CA HIS A 65 5.03 -11.67 2.53
C HIS A 65 6.13 -10.79 1.92
N LEU A 66 6.68 -11.17 0.76
CA LEU A 66 7.67 -10.36 0.03
C LEU A 66 7.11 -9.00 -0.39
N ASP A 67 5.88 -8.96 -0.89
CA ASP A 67 5.18 -7.72 -1.22
C ASP A 67 5.01 -6.81 0.01
N LEU A 68 4.64 -7.38 1.15
CA LEU A 68 4.53 -6.61 2.40
C LEU A 68 5.88 -6.03 2.85
N LEU A 69 6.96 -6.81 2.77
CA LEU A 69 8.30 -6.32 3.09
C LEU A 69 8.73 -5.20 2.14
N ALA A 70 8.43 -5.32 0.85
CA ALA A 70 8.72 -4.28 -0.14
C ALA A 70 7.96 -2.98 0.14
N LYS A 71 6.67 -3.06 0.47
CA LYS A 71 5.86 -1.91 0.89
C LYS A 71 6.43 -1.25 2.14
N LEU A 72 6.79 -2.06 3.14
CA LEU A 72 7.38 -1.54 4.38
C LEU A 72 8.75 -0.90 4.14
N ALA A 73 9.56 -1.45 3.22
CA ALA A 73 10.85 -0.89 2.86
C ALA A 73 10.73 0.44 2.13
N ARG A 74 9.73 0.59 1.24
CA ARG A 74 9.41 1.86 0.57
C ARG A 74 9.04 2.94 1.59
N TRP A 75 8.09 2.63 2.47
CA TRP A 75 7.72 3.50 3.59
C TRP A 75 8.93 3.85 4.48
N ALA A 76 9.77 2.86 4.78
CA ALA A 76 10.95 3.05 5.63
C ALA A 76 12.05 3.91 4.98
N SER A 77 12.16 3.88 3.66
CA SER A 77 13.17 4.65 2.93
C SER A 77 12.83 6.13 2.78
N GLY A 78 11.60 6.55 3.12
CA GLY A 78 11.12 7.91 2.84
C GLY A 78 11.03 8.24 1.34
N LYS A 79 11.26 7.27 0.45
CA LYS A 79 11.08 7.39 -1.01
C LYS A 79 9.63 7.21 -1.45
N GLU A 80 8.75 6.95 -0.50
CA GLU A 80 7.35 7.20 -0.70
C GLU A 80 7.17 8.72 -0.61
N GLU A 81 7.13 9.38 -1.77
CA GLU A 81 6.16 10.47 -1.88
C GLU A 81 4.84 9.82 -1.49
N VAL A 82 4.41 10.05 -0.26
CA VAL A 82 3.10 9.64 0.19
C VAL A 82 2.15 10.30 -0.79
N PRO A 83 1.46 9.58 -1.70
CA PRO A 83 0.22 10.14 -2.18
C PRO A 83 -0.59 10.22 -0.88
N ALA A 84 -0.85 11.44 -0.39
CA ALA A 84 -1.62 11.65 0.81
C ALA A 84 -2.79 10.67 0.77
N ALA A 85 -2.95 9.86 1.81
CA ALA A 85 -3.91 8.75 1.80
C ALA A 85 -5.24 9.22 1.20
N GLY A 86 -5.51 8.85 -0.07
CA GLY A 86 -6.64 9.32 -0.86
C GLY A 86 -6.36 10.12 -2.15
N THR A 87 -5.14 10.53 -2.52
CA THR A 87 -4.96 11.54 -3.60
C THR A 87 -4.68 11.02 -5.01
N ASP A 88 -4.51 9.72 -5.28
CA ASP A 88 -4.28 9.31 -6.68
C ASP A 88 -5.61 9.20 -7.43
N GLU A 89 -6.49 8.30 -6.99
CA GLU A 89 -7.80 8.11 -7.61
C GLU A 89 -8.74 9.30 -7.35
N SER A 90 -8.72 9.90 -6.15
CA SER A 90 -9.63 11.01 -5.84
C SER A 90 -9.24 12.31 -6.53
N ASP A 91 -7.95 12.65 -6.64
CA ASP A 91 -7.55 13.89 -7.33
C ASP A 91 -7.68 13.74 -8.86
N GLU A 92 -7.41 12.55 -9.41
CA GLU A 92 -7.70 12.23 -10.80
C GLU A 92 -9.21 12.30 -11.07
N THR A 93 -10.04 11.76 -10.17
CA THR A 93 -11.50 11.82 -10.26
C THR A 93 -12.01 13.26 -10.12
N ILE A 94 -11.43 14.07 -9.22
CA ILE A 94 -11.78 15.49 -9.05
C ILE A 94 -11.42 16.30 -10.30
N ARG A 95 -10.25 16.04 -10.91
CA ARG A 95 -9.86 16.66 -12.19
C ARG A 95 -10.81 16.25 -13.31
N LEU A 96 -11.13 14.96 -13.42
CA LEU A 96 -12.06 14.45 -14.41
C LEU A 96 -13.47 15.05 -14.25
N LEU A 97 -13.95 15.22 -13.01
CA LEU A 97 -15.21 15.89 -12.70
C LEU A 97 -15.20 17.37 -13.09
N ALA A 98 -14.10 18.08 -12.81
CA ALA A 98 -13.95 19.49 -13.16
C ALA A 98 -13.95 19.70 -14.69
N ASP A 99 -13.24 18.86 -15.43
CA ASP A 99 -13.19 18.91 -16.90
C ASP A 99 -14.56 18.61 -17.50
N ALA A 100 -15.28 17.61 -16.99
CA ALA A 100 -16.64 17.28 -17.44
C ALA A 100 -17.63 18.41 -17.17
N GLN A 101 -17.53 19.09 -16.02
CA GLN A 101 -18.38 20.25 -15.69
C GLN A 101 -18.07 21.46 -16.58
N ALA A 102 -16.79 21.73 -16.86
CA ALA A 102 -16.38 22.80 -17.76
C ALA A 102 -16.90 22.57 -19.19
N ALA A 103 -16.78 21.34 -19.70
CA ALA A 103 -17.33 20.98 -21.00
C ALA A 103 -18.85 21.20 -21.06
N LEU A 104 -19.60 20.79 -20.02
CA LEU A 104 -21.05 21.01 -19.97
C LEU A 104 -21.43 22.50 -19.87
N ALA A 105 -20.62 23.32 -19.19
CA ALA A 105 -20.84 24.76 -19.12
C ALA A 105 -20.64 25.44 -20.48
N GLU A 106 -19.65 25.01 -21.27
CA GLU A 106 -19.46 25.49 -22.66
C GLU A 106 -20.63 25.13 -23.58
N PHE A 107 -21.31 24.00 -23.35
CA PHE A 107 -22.53 23.66 -24.07
C PHE A 107 -23.75 24.46 -23.58
N ALA A 108 -23.83 24.77 -22.29
CA ALA A 108 -24.97 25.50 -21.71
C ALA A 108 -24.97 27.00 -22.08
N ASP A 109 -23.81 27.63 -22.24
CA ASP A 109 -23.67 29.02 -22.72
C ASP A 109 -23.94 29.16 -24.23
N GLY A 110 -24.18 28.06 -24.95
CA GLY A 110 -24.44 28.02 -26.39
C GLY A 110 -25.92 27.98 -26.81
N ASP A 111 -26.85 27.83 -25.87
CA ASP A 111 -28.29 27.62 -26.14
C ASP A 111 -29.20 28.80 -25.73
N ASP A 112 -28.66 30.03 -25.60
CA ASP A 112 -29.42 31.25 -25.26
C ASP A 112 -29.63 32.23 -26.45
N GLU A 113 -29.59 31.75 -27.70
CA GLU A 113 -29.93 32.56 -28.90
C GLU A 113 -30.98 31.90 -29.82
N GLU A 114 -32.12 31.43 -29.29
CA GLU A 114 -33.36 31.28 -30.08
C GLU A 114 -34.61 31.61 -29.25
N ASP A 115 -34.86 32.91 -29.02
CA ASP A 115 -36.23 33.47 -28.87
C ASP A 115 -36.16 35.01 -28.81
N ASP A 116 -36.07 35.66 -29.98
CA ASP A 116 -36.81 36.90 -30.32
C ASP A 116 -36.31 37.44 -31.67
N LEU A 117 -36.79 36.86 -32.77
CA LEU A 117 -36.88 37.59 -34.04
C LEU A 117 -38.23 37.30 -34.72
N SER A 118 -39.15 38.24 -34.44
CA SER A 118 -40.39 38.61 -35.18
C SER A 118 -41.71 37.94 -34.81
#